data_AF-A0AAW5P5E3-F1
#
_entry.id   AF-A0AAW5P5E3-F1
#
_cell.length_a   1.000
_cell.length_b   1.000
_cell.length_c   1.000
_cell.angle_alpha   90.00
_cell.angle_beta   90.00
_cell.angle_gamma   90.00
#
_symmetry.space_group_name_H-M   'P 1'
#
loop_
_entity.id
_entity.type
_entity.pdbx_description
1 polymer ?
#
loop_
_entity_poly.entity_id
_entity_poly.type
_entity_poly.pdbx_seq_one_letter_code
_entity_poly.pdbx_strand_id
1 'polypeptide(L)'
;MDPDSSVHWGAYPALYVAVAFALGVFGNSVFEGVPFSFWLGGAGAGLALFAGMQWWDRTRLVTLAPLGRVLAAVVVVGCAGGARHSVYQGPSPRGLAPAAEASDDAVAVQGIVENAPERTDEATRFVLAVNTLFGARDTAAVEGRVRVTLKPSPWANTVPSFPRLRQGDVTRLRGSLRRPPGLRNPGGFDYAAYLSRRGICCTLYVDVPDRVAVLGNRRGRV
;
A
#
# COMPACT_ATOMS: atom_id res chain seq x y z
N MET A 1 -31.19 -28.61 -15.55
CA MET A 1 -30.62 -27.30 -15.96
C MET A 1 -31.64 -26.72 -16.91
N ASP A 2 -32.35 -25.68 -16.48
CA ASP A 2 -33.39 -25.06 -17.30
C ASP A 2 -32.74 -24.37 -18.51
N PRO A 3 -33.15 -24.67 -19.76
CA PRO A 3 -32.53 -24.10 -20.96
C PRO A 3 -32.76 -22.59 -21.15
N ASP A 4 -33.71 -22.02 -20.41
CA ASP A 4 -34.26 -20.68 -20.66
C ASP A 4 -33.88 -19.63 -19.61
N SER A 5 -32.81 -19.83 -18.84
CA SER A 5 -32.29 -18.79 -17.95
C SER A 5 -31.56 -17.70 -18.74
N SER A 6 -32.32 -16.87 -19.47
CA SER A 6 -31.78 -15.69 -20.13
C SER A 6 -31.40 -14.64 -19.09
N VAL A 7 -30.18 -14.09 -19.19
CA VAL A 7 -29.72 -13.05 -18.26
C VAL A 7 -30.53 -11.78 -18.51
N HIS A 8 -31.51 -11.52 -17.65
CA HIS A 8 -32.25 -10.26 -17.65
C HIS A 8 -31.40 -9.17 -17.00
N TRP A 9 -30.60 -8.49 -17.82
CA TRP A 9 -29.65 -7.47 -17.35
C TRP A 9 -30.30 -6.35 -16.51
N GLY A 10 -31.57 -6.02 -16.77
CA GLY A 10 -32.35 -5.06 -15.97
C GLY A 10 -32.66 -5.50 -14.54
N ALA A 11 -32.53 -6.79 -14.21
CA ALA A 11 -32.74 -7.33 -12.86
C ALA A 11 -31.51 -7.15 -11.95
N TYR A 12 -30.38 -6.67 -12.49
CA TYR A 12 -29.11 -6.56 -11.76
C TYR A 12 -28.58 -5.11 -11.71
N PRO A 13 -29.33 -4.15 -11.15
CA PRO A 13 -28.87 -2.76 -11.02
C PRO A 13 -27.53 -2.65 -10.27
N ALA A 14 -27.31 -3.52 -9.29
CA ALA A 14 -26.05 -3.58 -8.54
C ALA A 14 -24.84 -3.98 -9.41
N LEU A 15 -25.03 -4.79 -10.45
CA LEU A 15 -23.94 -5.21 -11.35
C LEU A 15 -23.42 -4.02 -12.15
N TYR A 16 -24.30 -3.15 -12.65
CA TYR A 16 -23.89 -1.94 -13.37
C TYR A 16 -23.10 -0.98 -12.48
N VAL A 17 -23.53 -0.83 -11.21
CA VAL A 17 -22.80 -0.02 -10.21
C VAL A 17 -21.42 -0.62 -9.95
N ALA A 18 -21.32 -1.93 -9.77
CA ALA A 18 -20.05 -2.62 -9.57
C ALA A 18 -19.10 -2.47 -10.76
N VAL A 19 -19.61 -2.61 -12.00
CA VAL A 19 -18.82 -2.41 -13.23
C VAL A 19 -18.35 -0.96 -13.35
N ALA A 20 -19.23 0.03 -13.13
CA ALA A 20 -18.85 1.45 -13.16
C ALA A 20 -17.75 1.75 -12.13
N PHE A 21 -17.89 1.23 -10.91
CA PHE A 21 -16.90 1.37 -9.85
C PHE A 21 -15.56 0.72 -10.23
N ALA A 22 -15.60 -0.49 -10.77
CA ALA A 22 -14.41 -1.23 -11.22
C ALA A 22 -13.69 -0.51 -12.37
N LEU A 23 -14.42 0.09 -13.32
CA LEU A 23 -13.84 0.92 -14.39
C LEU A 23 -13.12 2.16 -13.82
N GLY A 24 -13.66 2.77 -12.75
CA GLY A 24 -12.99 3.84 -12.03
C GLY A 24 -11.67 3.44 -11.38
N VAL A 25 -11.66 2.28 -10.71
CA VAL A 25 -10.44 1.69 -10.14
C VAL A 25 -9.43 1.37 -11.24
N PHE A 26 -9.87 0.73 -12.32
CA PHE A 26 -9.02 0.38 -13.46
C PHE A 26 -8.42 1.63 -14.12
N GLY A 27 -9.22 2.68 -14.34
CA GLY A 27 -8.75 3.96 -14.87
C GLY A 27 -7.63 4.56 -14.01
N ASN A 28 -7.81 4.61 -12.69
CA ASN A 28 -6.75 5.09 -11.80
C ASN A 28 -5.51 4.17 -11.77
N SER A 29 -5.65 2.88 -12.08
CA SER A 29 -4.53 1.94 -12.14
C SER A 29 -3.71 2.04 -13.42
N VAL A 30 -4.32 2.47 -14.54
CA VAL A 30 -3.64 2.66 -15.83
C VAL A 30 -2.95 4.02 -15.89
N PHE A 31 -3.58 5.05 -15.32
CA PHE A 31 -3.03 6.40 -15.25
C PHE A 31 -2.42 6.64 -13.87
N GLU A 32 -1.14 6.30 -13.70
CA GLU A 32 -0.40 6.58 -12.48
C GLU A 32 -0.38 8.09 -12.19
N GLY A 33 -0.69 8.48 -10.96
CA GLY A 33 -0.59 9.89 -10.51
C GLY A 33 -1.84 10.75 -10.68
N VAL A 34 -2.99 10.20 -11.05
CA VAL A 34 -4.25 10.98 -11.05
C VAL A 34 -4.58 11.42 -9.62
N PRO A 35 -4.62 12.74 -9.33
CA PRO A 35 -4.81 13.22 -7.97
C PRO A 35 -6.25 13.01 -7.51
N PHE A 36 -6.44 12.87 -6.19
CA PHE A 36 -7.77 12.76 -5.57
C PHE A 36 -8.74 13.89 -5.98
N SER A 37 -8.23 15.10 -6.22
CA SER A 37 -9.01 16.25 -6.68
C SER A 37 -9.64 16.07 -8.06
N PHE A 38 -8.99 15.34 -8.97
CA PHE A 38 -9.55 15.03 -10.29
C PHE A 38 -10.83 14.19 -10.15
N TRP A 39 -10.78 13.17 -9.28
CA TRP A 39 -11.93 12.32 -8.99
C TRP A 39 -13.07 13.07 -8.32
N LEU A 40 -12.77 14.00 -7.40
CA LEU A 40 -13.76 14.90 -6.82
C LEU A 40 -14.41 15.80 -7.87
N GLY A 41 -13.61 16.37 -8.78
CA GLY A 41 -14.11 17.19 -9.89
C GLY A 41 -15.05 16.41 -10.80
N GLY A 42 -14.69 15.19 -11.18
CA GLY A 42 -15.53 14.30 -11.98
C GLY A 42 -16.85 13.93 -11.28
N ALA A 43 -16.80 13.60 -9.98
CA ALA A 43 -18.01 13.35 -9.19
C ALA A 43 -18.91 14.60 -9.09
N GLY A 44 -18.31 15.78 -8.90
CA GLY A 44 -19.05 17.05 -8.88
C GLY A 44 -19.72 17.36 -10.22
N ALA A 45 -19.02 17.16 -11.34
CA ALA A 45 -19.57 17.33 -12.68
C ALA A 45 -20.72 16.34 -12.95
N GLY A 46 -20.59 15.09 -12.51
CA GLY A 46 -21.65 14.09 -12.59
C GLY A 46 -22.90 14.50 -11.79
N LEU A 47 -22.72 14.99 -10.55
CA LEU A 47 -23.83 15.49 -9.73
C LEU A 47 -24.51 16.71 -10.35
N ALA A 48 -23.74 17.66 -10.90
CA ALA A 48 -24.28 18.82 -11.59
C ALA A 48 -25.09 18.41 -12.85
N LEU A 49 -24.57 17.46 -13.62
CA LEU A 49 -25.28 16.89 -14.77
C LEU A 49 -26.58 16.20 -14.33
N PHE A 50 -26.55 15.42 -13.25
CA PHE A 50 -27.75 14.78 -12.71
C PHE A 50 -28.81 15.81 -12.31
N ALA A 51 -28.42 16.86 -11.58
CA ALA A 51 -29.32 17.94 -11.18
C ALA A 51 -29.86 18.72 -12.39
N GLY A 52 -29.02 19.01 -13.39
CA GLY A 52 -29.43 19.65 -14.64
C GLY A 52 -30.44 18.82 -15.42
N MET A 53 -30.23 17.50 -15.52
CA MET A 53 -31.18 16.58 -16.15
C MET A 53 -32.48 16.43 -15.35
N GLN A 54 -32.42 16.50 -14.01
CA GLN A 54 -33.62 16.55 -13.17
C GLN A 54 -34.45 17.82 -13.41
N TRP A 55 -33.79 18.97 -13.58
CA TRP A 55 -34.47 20.22 -13.93
C TRP A 55 -35.06 20.13 -15.35
N TRP A 56 -34.28 19.72 -16.34
CA TRP A 56 -34.71 19.64 -17.74
C TRP A 56 -35.96 18.78 -17.96
N ASP A 57 -36.07 17.68 -17.23
CA ASP A 57 -37.24 16.80 -17.28
C ASP A 57 -38.52 17.46 -16.74
N ARG A 58 -38.39 18.43 -15.84
CA ARG A 58 -39.53 19.21 -15.34
C ARG A 58 -40.01 20.25 -16.34
N THR A 59 -39.20 20.61 -17.33
CA THR A 59 -39.50 21.72 -18.26
C THR A 59 -39.89 21.27 -19.66
N ARG A 60 -39.75 19.98 -20.01
CA ARG A 60 -40.09 19.45 -21.35
C ARG A 60 -40.82 18.12 -21.29
N LEU A 61 -41.78 17.92 -22.21
CA LEU A 61 -42.65 16.74 -22.27
C LEU A 61 -42.02 15.49 -22.90
N VAL A 62 -40.96 15.64 -23.70
CA VAL A 62 -40.19 14.53 -24.29
C VAL A 62 -38.71 14.80 -24.07
N THR A 63 -38.04 13.96 -23.28
CA THR A 63 -36.65 14.19 -22.88
C THR A 63 -35.82 12.91 -22.92
N LEU A 64 -34.51 13.08 -23.18
CA LEU A 64 -33.49 12.05 -22.96
C LEU A 64 -32.94 12.12 -21.53
N ALA A 65 -33.63 12.82 -20.62
CA ALA A 65 -33.17 13.03 -19.24
C ALA A 65 -32.93 11.73 -18.45
N PRO A 66 -33.72 10.65 -18.62
CA PRO A 66 -33.44 9.38 -17.95
C PRO A 66 -32.06 8.81 -18.33
N LEU A 67 -31.70 8.88 -19.61
CA LEU A 67 -30.39 8.41 -20.10
C LEU A 67 -29.26 9.29 -19.58
N GLY A 68 -29.46 10.62 -19.56
CA GLY A 68 -28.52 11.57 -18.97
C GLY A 68 -28.28 11.33 -17.47
N ARG A 69 -29.33 10.98 -16.70
CA ARG A 69 -29.21 10.63 -15.27
C ARG A 69 -28.44 9.34 -15.05
N VAL A 70 -28.66 8.31 -15.88
CA VAL A 70 -27.92 7.05 -15.79
C VAL A 70 -26.44 7.28 -16.08
N LEU A 71 -26.12 8.04 -17.14
CA LEU A 71 -24.72 8.41 -17.44
C LEU A 71 -24.08 9.20 -16.30
N ALA A 72 -24.80 10.18 -15.75
CA ALA A 72 -24.34 10.95 -14.60
C ALA A 72 -24.05 10.07 -13.37
N ALA A 73 -24.94 9.13 -13.06
CA ALA A 73 -24.76 8.18 -11.96
C ALA A 73 -23.55 7.26 -12.19
N VAL A 74 -23.35 6.76 -13.41
CA VAL A 74 -22.18 5.96 -13.79
C VAL A 74 -20.87 6.75 -13.59
N VAL A 75 -20.84 8.02 -14.00
CA VAL A 75 -19.68 8.89 -13.80
C VAL A 75 -19.40 9.08 -12.31
N VAL A 76 -20.41 9.40 -11.50
CA VAL A 76 -20.23 9.59 -10.04
C VAL A 76 -19.68 8.32 -9.37
N VAL A 77 -20.26 7.15 -9.70
CA VAL A 77 -19.83 5.86 -9.13
C VAL A 77 -18.43 5.48 -9.59
N GLY A 78 -18.10 5.69 -10.87
CA GLY A 78 -16.74 5.48 -11.38
C GLY A 78 -15.73 6.40 -10.71
N CYS A 79 -16.06 7.68 -10.55
CA CYS A 79 -15.20 8.61 -9.82
C CYS A 79 -15.02 8.22 -8.35
N ALA A 80 -16.05 7.70 -7.69
CA ALA A 80 -15.93 7.16 -6.33
C ALA A 80 -14.98 5.94 -6.27
N GLY A 81 -15.00 5.08 -7.28
CA GLY A 81 -14.05 3.97 -7.44
C GLY A 81 -12.61 4.44 -7.58
N GLY A 82 -12.35 5.39 -8.48
CA GLY A 82 -11.02 5.99 -8.67
C GLY A 82 -10.53 6.76 -7.44
N ALA A 83 -11.42 7.52 -6.79
CA ALA A 83 -11.13 8.24 -5.54
C ALA A 83 -10.74 7.28 -4.41
N ARG A 84 -11.50 6.18 -4.22
CA ARG A 84 -11.16 5.17 -3.21
C ARG A 84 -9.80 4.54 -3.50
N HIS A 85 -9.54 4.21 -4.77
CA HIS A 85 -8.28 3.59 -5.15
C HIS A 85 -7.09 4.53 -4.94
N SER A 86 -7.22 5.81 -5.28
CA SER A 86 -6.17 6.82 -5.08
C SER A 86 -5.88 7.06 -3.59
N VAL A 87 -6.91 7.08 -2.73
CA VAL A 87 -6.71 7.15 -1.28
C VAL A 87 -6.03 5.89 -0.74
N TYR A 88 -6.41 4.71 -1.23
CA TYR A 88 -5.82 3.45 -0.79
C TYR A 88 -4.34 3.31 -1.19
N GLN A 89 -3.96 3.84 -2.35
CA GLN A 89 -2.56 3.89 -2.78
C GLN A 89 -1.78 5.09 -2.20
N GLY A 90 -2.48 6.06 -1.58
CA GLY A 90 -1.88 7.27 -1.05
C GLY A 90 -0.75 6.93 -0.05
N PRO A 91 0.49 7.41 -0.26
CA PRO A 91 1.56 7.22 0.71
C PRO A 91 1.12 7.80 2.05
N SER A 92 1.20 7.00 3.13
CA SER A 92 0.90 7.52 4.45
C SER A 92 1.83 8.72 4.72
N PRO A 93 1.35 9.84 5.29
CA PRO A 93 2.20 11.00 5.59
C PRO A 93 3.38 10.68 6.50
N ARG A 94 3.28 9.58 7.27
CA ARG A 94 4.33 9.02 8.13
C ARG A 94 5.08 7.85 7.49
N GLY A 95 4.92 7.64 6.19
CA GLY A 95 5.45 6.48 5.49
C GLY A 95 6.96 6.40 5.59
N LEU A 96 7.49 5.20 5.83
CA LEU A 96 8.93 4.98 5.87
C LEU A 96 9.60 4.98 4.48
N ALA A 97 8.82 4.80 3.40
CA ALA A 97 9.33 4.66 2.04
C ALA A 97 10.26 5.82 1.58
N PRO A 98 9.94 7.11 1.82
CA PRO A 98 10.83 8.21 1.45
C PRO A 98 12.19 8.15 2.14
N ALA A 99 12.27 7.64 3.38
CA ALA A 99 13.53 7.48 4.09
C ALA A 99 14.43 6.40 3.46
N ALA A 100 13.84 5.39 2.81
CA ALA A 100 14.58 4.35 2.10
C ALA A 100 15.07 4.79 0.71
N GLU A 101 14.53 5.88 0.17
CA GLU A 101 14.96 6.49 -1.09
C GLU A 101 16.08 7.51 -0.86
N ALA A 102 16.00 8.26 0.25
CA ALA A 102 16.94 9.33 0.54
C ALA A 102 18.25 8.86 1.18
N SER A 103 18.33 7.60 1.66
CA SER A 103 19.45 7.16 2.49
C SER A 103 20.34 6.13 1.79
N ASP A 104 21.56 6.55 1.49
CA ASP A 104 22.66 5.64 1.13
C ASP A 104 23.40 5.09 2.38
N ASP A 105 23.26 5.78 3.51
CA ASP A 105 23.91 5.47 4.78
C ASP A 105 23.09 4.57 5.71
N ALA A 106 23.74 4.04 6.75
CA ALA A 106 23.09 3.22 7.75
C ALA A 106 22.20 4.05 8.70
N VAL A 107 20.88 3.88 8.58
CA VAL A 107 19.85 4.49 9.44
C VAL A 107 19.49 3.59 10.61
N ALA A 108 19.07 4.19 11.72
CA ALA A 108 18.53 3.47 12.85
C ALA A 108 17.00 3.54 12.86
N VAL A 109 16.36 2.39 13.02
CA VAL A 109 14.91 2.24 13.12
C VAL A 109 14.54 1.49 14.38
N GLN A 110 13.37 1.77 14.93
CA GLN A 110 12.80 1.02 16.04
C GLN A 110 11.38 0.55 15.70
N GLY A 111 11.06 -0.64 16.17
CA GLY A 111 9.80 -1.28 15.86
C GLY A 111 9.58 -2.57 16.62
N ILE A 112 8.54 -3.28 16.23
CA ILE A 112 8.15 -4.58 16.80
C ILE A 112 8.34 -5.66 15.76
N VAL A 113 8.94 -6.79 16.15
CA VAL A 113 9.07 -7.97 15.29
C VAL A 113 7.68 -8.57 15.06
N GLU A 114 7.15 -8.44 13.84
CA GLU A 114 5.76 -8.74 13.49
C GLU A 114 5.52 -10.25 13.32
N ASN A 115 6.46 -10.97 12.72
CA ASN A 115 6.38 -12.41 12.49
C ASN A 115 7.54 -13.17 13.15
N ALA A 116 7.39 -14.48 13.31
CA ALA A 116 8.47 -15.33 13.81
C ALA A 116 9.70 -15.23 12.88
N PRO A 117 10.89 -14.89 13.40
CA PRO A 117 12.07 -14.81 12.55
C PRO A 117 12.46 -16.15 11.94
N GLU A 118 12.56 -16.16 10.60
CA GLU A 118 13.07 -17.28 9.81
C GLU A 118 14.59 -17.31 9.94
N ARG A 119 15.13 -18.37 10.54
CA ARG A 119 16.58 -18.53 10.73
C ARG A 119 17.10 -19.62 9.80
N THR A 120 18.12 -19.27 9.03
CA THR A 120 18.96 -20.21 8.28
C THR A 120 20.39 -20.07 8.78
N ASP A 121 21.27 -20.96 8.33
CA ASP A 121 22.71 -20.88 8.67
C ASP A 121 23.36 -19.59 8.14
N GLU A 122 22.80 -19.01 7.07
CA GLU A 122 23.32 -17.80 6.44
C GLU A 122 22.76 -16.49 6.99
N ALA A 123 21.48 -16.47 7.38
CA ALA A 123 20.78 -15.23 7.70
C ALA A 123 19.56 -15.45 8.57
N THR A 124 19.18 -14.41 9.31
CA THR A 124 17.88 -14.31 9.98
C THR A 124 17.02 -13.27 9.28
N ARG A 125 15.82 -13.66 8.85
CA ARG A 125 14.88 -12.78 8.11
C ARG A 125 13.55 -12.67 8.84
N PHE A 126 13.02 -11.46 8.92
CA PHE A 126 11.72 -11.20 9.55
C PHE A 126 11.13 -9.88 9.06
N VAL A 127 9.89 -9.61 9.43
CA VAL A 127 9.19 -8.35 9.19
C VAL A 127 9.19 -7.55 10.49
N LEU A 128 9.63 -6.30 10.40
CA LEU A 128 9.61 -5.33 11.48
C LEU A 128 8.55 -4.28 11.19
N ALA A 129 7.59 -4.11 12.10
CA ALA A 129 6.66 -2.99 12.09
C ALA A 129 7.35 -1.79 12.73
N VAL A 130 7.84 -0.88 11.90
CA VAL A 130 8.62 0.30 12.31
C VAL A 130 7.68 1.41 12.74
N ASN A 131 7.96 1.99 13.90
CA ASN A 131 7.20 3.13 14.45
C ASN A 131 8.07 4.36 14.71
N THR A 132 9.40 4.23 14.64
CA THR A 132 10.33 5.33 14.89
C THR A 132 11.56 5.20 13.99
N LEU A 133 11.94 6.32 13.38
CA LEU A 133 13.15 6.49 12.59
C LEU A 133 14.07 7.48 13.30
N PHE A 134 15.34 7.11 13.48
CA PHE A 134 16.37 7.96 14.04
C PHE A 134 17.26 8.46 12.89
N GLY A 135 17.08 9.73 12.52
CA GLY A 135 17.97 10.44 11.60
C GLY A 135 19.24 10.91 12.29
N ALA A 136 20.13 11.55 11.52
CA ALA A 136 21.38 12.08 12.04
C ALA A 136 21.20 13.24 13.04
N ARG A 137 20.11 14.00 12.90
CA ARG A 137 19.80 15.17 13.75
C ARG A 137 18.49 15.01 14.52
N ASP A 138 17.48 14.40 13.88
CA ASP A 138 16.12 14.33 14.43
C ASP A 138 15.59 12.89 14.52
N THR A 139 14.65 12.69 15.43
CA THR A 139 13.87 11.45 15.55
C THR A 139 12.45 11.69 15.03
N ALA A 140 12.00 10.86 14.10
CA ALA A 140 10.69 10.97 13.47
C ALA A 140 9.80 9.77 13.83
N ALA A 141 8.53 10.05 14.15
CA ALA A 141 7.50 9.04 14.24
C ALA A 141 7.06 8.64 12.82
N VAL A 142 7.24 7.37 12.49
CA VAL A 142 7.00 6.82 11.15
C VAL A 142 6.08 5.61 11.25
N GLU A 143 5.55 5.16 10.12
CA GLU A 143 4.77 3.94 9.98
C GLU A 143 5.23 3.19 8.73
N GLY A 144 5.49 1.89 8.88
CA GLY A 144 5.86 1.05 7.76
C GLY A 144 6.29 -0.33 8.19
N ARG A 145 6.13 -1.30 7.28
CA ARG A 145 6.66 -2.66 7.46
C ARG A 145 7.91 -2.84 6.63
N VAL A 146 8.93 -3.42 7.25
CA VAL A 146 10.25 -3.59 6.63
C VAL A 146 10.66 -5.05 6.70
N ARG A 147 11.12 -5.62 5.58
CA ARG A 147 11.77 -6.94 5.60
C ARG A 147 13.21 -6.75 6.06
N VAL A 148 13.51 -7.20 7.27
CA VAL A 148 14.84 -7.17 7.85
C VAL A 148 15.60 -8.43 7.47
N THR A 149 16.87 -8.28 7.11
CA THR A 149 17.84 -9.37 6.95
C THR A 149 19.04 -9.10 7.84
N LEU A 150 19.23 -9.95 8.84
CA LEU A 150 20.45 -10.00 9.65
C LEU A 150 21.38 -11.02 9.01
N LYS A 151 22.53 -10.57 8.51
CA LYS A 151 23.52 -11.45 7.87
C LYS A 151 24.91 -10.89 8.15
N PRO A 152 25.83 -11.67 8.74
CA PRO A 152 27.17 -11.19 9.04
C PRO A 152 27.90 -10.72 7.78
N SER A 153 28.77 -9.72 7.92
CA SER A 153 29.65 -9.31 6.83
C SER A 153 30.56 -10.48 6.42
N PRO A 154 30.72 -10.77 5.10
CA PRO A 154 31.63 -11.81 4.60
C PRO A 154 33.10 -11.57 4.98
N TRP A 155 33.46 -10.33 5.30
CA TRP A 155 34.82 -9.91 5.65
C TRP A 155 35.06 -9.82 7.16
N ALA A 156 34.10 -10.24 7.99
CA ALA A 156 34.27 -10.23 9.43
C ALA A 156 35.15 -11.40 9.89
N ASN A 157 36.29 -11.09 10.51
CA ASN A 157 37.24 -12.09 11.06
C ASN A 157 36.68 -12.90 12.24
N THR A 158 35.63 -12.39 12.88
CA THR A 158 34.86 -13.09 13.91
C THR A 158 33.39 -12.93 13.54
N VAL A 159 32.62 -14.01 13.62
CA VAL A 159 31.17 -13.99 13.37
C VAL A 159 30.46 -13.98 14.72
N PRO A 160 30.31 -12.83 15.40
CA PRO A 160 29.42 -12.78 16.55
C PRO A 160 28.01 -13.18 16.08
N SER A 161 27.34 -14.01 16.86
CA SER A 161 25.97 -14.42 16.56
C SER A 161 25.03 -13.25 16.82
N PHE A 162 24.11 -12.99 15.89
CA PHE A 162 23.02 -12.05 16.14
C PHE A 162 22.19 -12.47 17.37
N PRO A 163 21.65 -11.51 18.14
CA PRO A 163 20.80 -11.83 19.28
C PRO A 163 19.56 -12.60 18.83
N ARG A 164 19.07 -13.50 19.69
CA ARG A 164 17.88 -14.31 19.39
C ARG A 164 16.61 -13.46 19.48
N LEU A 165 16.13 -13.00 18.34
CA LEU A 165 14.86 -12.28 18.21
C LEU A 165 13.66 -13.23 18.20
N ARG A 166 12.53 -12.78 18.76
CA ARG A 166 11.24 -13.45 18.76
C ARG A 166 10.15 -12.50 18.28
N GLN A 167 9.05 -13.07 17.81
CA GLN A 167 7.85 -12.30 17.52
C GLN A 167 7.37 -11.54 18.78
N GLY A 168 7.05 -10.26 18.60
CA GLY A 168 6.61 -9.36 19.67
C GLY A 168 7.73 -8.61 20.40
N ASP A 169 9.01 -8.87 20.07
CA ASP A 169 10.13 -8.13 20.64
C ASP A 169 10.15 -6.69 20.10
N VAL A 170 10.40 -5.74 21.01
CA VAL A 170 10.67 -4.34 20.66
C VAL A 170 12.16 -4.23 20.40
N THR A 171 12.53 -3.84 19.18
CA THR A 171 13.93 -3.82 18.76
C THR A 171 14.30 -2.47 18.16
N ARG A 172 15.56 -2.09 18.35
CA ARG A 172 16.22 -0.99 17.64
C ARG A 172 17.33 -1.58 16.78
N LEU A 173 17.23 -1.34 15.48
CA LEU A 173 18.14 -1.87 14.48
C LEU A 173 18.80 -0.72 13.74
N ARG A 174 20.11 -0.83 13.49
CA ARG A 174 20.82 0.10 12.60
C ARG A 174 21.36 -0.63 11.38
N GLY A 175 21.04 -0.16 10.20
CA GLY A 175 21.42 -0.83 8.97
C GLY A 175 21.09 -0.04 7.71
N SER A 176 21.38 -0.64 6.57
CA SER A 176 21.10 -0.05 5.26
C SER A 176 19.62 -0.26 4.92
N LEU A 177 18.83 0.81 4.97
CA LEU A 177 17.42 0.81 4.58
C LEU A 177 17.31 1.17 3.10
N ARG A 178 16.74 0.27 2.29
CA ARG A 178 16.63 0.47 0.84
C ARG A 178 15.28 0.06 0.30
N ARG A 179 14.89 0.64 -0.83
CA ARG A 179 13.78 0.12 -1.64
C ARG A 179 14.10 -1.31 -2.10
N PRO A 180 13.11 -2.21 -2.13
CA PRO A 180 13.30 -3.52 -2.74
C PRO A 180 13.71 -3.36 -4.21
N PRO A 181 14.65 -4.17 -4.71
CA PRO A 181 14.96 -4.18 -6.13
C PRO A 181 13.73 -4.61 -6.93
N GLY A 182 13.45 -3.88 -8.01
CA GLY A 182 12.41 -4.24 -8.98
C GLY A 182 12.81 -5.40 -9.88
N LEU A 183 12.11 -5.53 -11.01
CA LEU A 183 12.35 -6.58 -12.00
C LEU A 183 13.76 -6.45 -12.60
N ARG A 184 14.61 -7.47 -12.41
CA ARG A 184 15.99 -7.51 -12.95
C ARG A 184 16.10 -8.20 -14.30
N ASN A 185 15.24 -9.18 -14.56
CA ASN A 185 15.25 -9.99 -15.77
C ASN A 185 13.86 -9.98 -16.42
N PRO A 186 13.73 -9.83 -17.74
CA PRO A 186 12.46 -10.02 -18.44
C PRO A 186 11.83 -11.38 -18.09
N GLY A 187 10.55 -11.39 -17.70
CA GLY A 187 9.85 -12.60 -17.25
C GLY A 187 10.28 -13.15 -15.88
N GLY A 188 11.19 -12.46 -15.19
CA GLY A 188 11.66 -12.84 -13.86
C GLY A 188 10.69 -12.49 -12.73
N PHE A 189 11.07 -12.87 -11.52
CA PHE A 189 10.30 -12.55 -10.32
C PHE A 189 10.46 -11.08 -9.94
N ASP A 190 9.35 -10.35 -9.83
CA ASP A 190 9.33 -8.99 -9.31
C ASP A 190 9.22 -9.00 -7.77
N TYR A 191 10.38 -8.88 -7.12
CA TYR A 191 10.47 -8.89 -5.66
C TYR A 191 9.85 -7.63 -5.04
N ALA A 192 9.98 -6.47 -5.68
CA ALA A 192 9.38 -5.23 -5.21
C ALA A 192 7.85 -5.32 -5.23
N ALA A 193 7.25 -5.80 -6.32
CA ALA A 193 5.81 -6.02 -6.41
C ALA A 193 5.31 -7.11 -5.44
N TYR A 194 6.11 -8.13 -5.19
CA TYR A 194 5.78 -9.15 -4.18
C TYR A 194 5.74 -8.56 -2.75
N LEU A 195 6.75 -7.78 -2.35
CA LEU A 195 6.78 -7.16 -1.03
C LEU A 195 5.70 -6.09 -0.87
N SER A 196 5.44 -5.27 -1.91
CA SER A 196 4.42 -4.23 -1.87
C SER A 196 3.02 -4.80 -1.66
N ARG A 197 2.68 -5.94 -2.31
CA ARG A 197 1.42 -6.67 -2.08
C ARG A 197 1.26 -7.19 -0.65
N ARG A 198 2.37 -7.43 0.04
CA ARG A 198 2.39 -7.76 1.48
C ARG A 198 2.46 -6.52 2.37
N GLY A 199 2.33 -5.32 1.78
CA GLY A 199 2.47 -4.01 2.41
C GLY A 199 3.79 -3.83 3.15
N ILE A 200 4.87 -4.45 2.65
CA ILE A 200 6.25 -4.23 3.06
C ILE A 200 6.84 -3.19 2.12
N CYS A 201 7.17 -2.02 2.65
CA CYS A 201 7.61 -0.89 1.83
C CYS A 201 9.11 -0.91 1.52
N CYS A 202 9.92 -1.50 2.40
CA CYS A 202 11.38 -1.41 2.35
C CYS A 202 12.06 -2.70 2.80
N THR A 203 13.36 -2.78 2.53
CA THR A 203 14.26 -3.79 3.07
C THR A 203 15.30 -3.13 3.97
N LEU A 204 15.68 -3.79 5.08
CA LEU A 204 16.75 -3.34 5.97
C LEU A 204 17.79 -4.45 6.10
N TYR A 205 19.04 -4.13 5.78
CA TYR A 205 20.16 -5.04 5.94
C TYR A 205 21.02 -4.64 7.14
N VAL A 206 21.25 -5.58 8.06
CA VAL A 206 22.11 -5.39 9.23
C VAL A 206 23.22 -6.43 9.20
N ASP A 207 24.45 -5.94 9.20
CA ASP A 207 25.69 -6.69 9.00
C ASP A 207 26.46 -6.98 10.28
N VAL A 208 26.25 -6.17 11.32
CA VAL A 208 26.94 -6.27 12.61
C VAL A 208 25.94 -6.52 13.74
N PRO A 209 26.15 -7.55 14.60
CA PRO A 209 25.27 -7.84 15.73
C PRO A 209 25.06 -6.71 16.73
N ASP A 210 26.09 -5.89 16.99
CA ASP A 210 26.01 -4.75 17.92
C ASP A 210 25.04 -3.65 17.46
N ARG A 211 24.64 -3.69 16.18
CA ARG A 211 23.62 -2.80 15.62
C ARG A 211 22.19 -3.31 15.88
N VAL A 212 22.03 -4.37 16.67
CA VAL A 212 20.74 -4.96 17.05
C VAL A 212 20.58 -4.88 18.56
N ALA A 213 19.67 -4.01 19.02
CA ALA A 213 19.31 -3.90 20.43
C ALA A 213 17.88 -4.38 20.66
N VAL A 214 17.68 -5.27 21.62
CA VAL A 214 16.35 -5.68 22.11
C VAL A 214 16.00 -4.82 23.32
N LEU A 215 14.99 -3.95 23.17
CA LEU A 215 14.59 -2.98 24.19
C LEU A 215 13.56 -3.54 25.17
N GLY A 216 12.90 -4.64 24.83
CA GLY A 216 11.92 -5.31 25.68
C GLY A 216 11.00 -6.23 24.91
N ASN A 217 10.06 -6.84 25.62
CA ASN A 217 9.04 -7.72 25.04
C ASN A 217 7.65 -7.25 25.46
N ARG A 218 6.70 -7.13 24.52
CA ARG A 218 5.30 -6.75 24.83
C ARG A 218 4.51 -7.80 25.62
N ARG A 219 5.08 -8.97 25.94
CA ARG A 219 4.44 -10.01 26.76
C ARG A 219 4.12 -9.63 28.21
N GLY A 220 4.50 -8.43 28.68
CA GLY A 220 4.32 -8.00 30.08
C GLY A 220 3.22 -6.98 30.36
N ARG A 221 2.34 -6.63 29.40
CA ARG A 221 1.14 -5.82 29.69
C ARG A 221 -0.10 -6.63 29.33
N VAL A 222 -0.54 -7.43 30.30
CA VAL A 222 -1.92 -7.89 30.43
C VAL A 222 -2.63 -6.91 31.34
#